data_AF-A0AAV4V6Z9-F1
#
_entry.id   AF-A0AAV4V6Z9-F1
#
_cell.length_a   1.000
_cell.length_b   1.000
_cell.length_c   1.000
_cell.angle_alpha   90.00
_cell.angle_beta   90.00
_cell.angle_gamma   90.00
#
_symmetry.space_group_name_H-M   'P 1'
#
loop_
_entity.id
_entity.type
_entity.pdbx_description
1 polymer ?
#
loop_
_entity_poly.entity_id
_entity_poly.type
_entity_poly.pdbx_seq_one_letter_code
_entity_poly.pdbx_strand_id
1 'polypeptide(L)'
;ILRGFPPVTPYVGVSPTFCYLLKRKKPLCCLQLSQVCDHCTYRTAKNYNWPNRCIILAADYASNGIYNFIVPLRAHFHSPQTLRPIVLLLEKKPHPAFLDAISWFPLVYWMLGSIDDLDDLLRAGINLADSVVVVNKESSNSAEEDYLADCNTIVAVQTMFKLFPSVRIITELSQSCNMRFMQFRARDAYALHLSKMEKREKDRGSHISYMFRLPFAAGNVFSASMLDTLLYQVRLYDNF
;
A
#
# COMPACT_ATOMS: atom_id res chain seq x y z
N ILE A 1 -12.99 21.22 5.40
CA ILE A 1 -11.59 20.78 5.57
C ILE A 1 -10.80 21.98 6.09
N LEU A 2 -10.02 21.79 7.15
CA LEU A 2 -9.07 22.77 7.70
C LEU A 2 -7.64 22.33 7.33
N ARG A 3 -6.71 23.27 7.35
CA ARG A 3 -5.29 22.97 7.25
C ARG A 3 -4.68 23.10 8.64
N GLY A 4 -3.94 22.10 9.08
CA GLY A 4 -3.39 22.05 10.43
C GLY A 4 -2.48 20.85 10.64
N PHE A 5 -1.88 20.81 11.83
CA PHE A 5 -1.13 19.64 12.28
C PHE A 5 -2.09 18.62 12.91
N PRO A 6 -1.95 17.32 12.62
CA PRO A 6 -2.77 16.29 13.25
C PRO A 6 -2.65 16.39 14.78
N PRO A 7 -3.77 16.50 15.52
CA PRO A 7 -3.74 16.72 16.97
C PRO A 7 -3.35 15.46 17.75
N VAL A 8 -3.45 14.29 17.12
CA VAL A 8 -3.14 12.98 17.71
C VAL A 8 -2.11 12.30 16.82
N THR A 9 -0.97 11.94 17.40
CA THR A 9 0.06 11.14 16.76
C THR A 9 0.03 9.71 17.34
N PRO A 10 0.14 8.68 16.49
CA PRO A 10 0.06 7.29 16.96
C PRO A 10 1.31 6.82 17.71
N TYR A 11 2.44 7.50 17.54
CA TYR A 11 3.71 7.19 18.21
C TYR A 11 4.54 8.47 18.45
N VAL A 12 5.56 8.36 19.29
CA VAL A 12 6.48 9.45 19.63
C VAL A 12 7.53 9.62 18.52
N GLY A 13 7.87 10.86 18.16
CA GLY A 13 8.87 11.15 17.13
C GLY A 13 8.31 11.34 15.72
N VAL A 14 6.98 11.44 15.58
CA VAL A 14 6.34 11.81 14.30
C VAL A 14 6.74 13.23 13.92
N SER A 15 7.32 13.41 12.73
CA SER A 15 7.56 14.72 12.16
C SER A 15 6.23 15.43 11.86
N PRO A 16 5.97 16.63 12.42
CA PRO A 16 4.71 17.32 12.20
C PRO A 16 4.61 17.82 10.76
N THR A 17 3.72 17.22 9.98
CA THR A 17 3.42 17.63 8.62
C THR A 17 2.12 18.41 8.59
N PHE A 18 2.09 19.51 7.83
CA PHE A 18 0.88 20.31 7.66
C PHE A 18 -0.08 19.59 6.70
N CYS A 19 -1.23 19.15 7.21
CA CYS A 19 -2.18 18.29 6.49
C CYS A 19 -3.57 18.91 6.42
N TYR A 20 -4.40 18.34 5.55
CA TYR A 20 -5.84 18.57 5.53
C TYR A 20 -6.53 17.72 6.59
N LEU A 21 -7.30 18.38 7.45
CA LEU A 21 -8.02 17.78 8.57
C LEU A 21 -9.51 18.16 8.54
N LEU A 22 -10.31 17.36 9.22
CA LEU A 22 -11.73 17.62 9.43
C LEU A 22 -11.91 18.64 10.56
N LYS A 23 -12.94 19.50 10.44
CA LYS A 23 -13.31 20.47 11.49
C LYS A 23 -13.75 19.78 12.78
N ARG A 24 -14.43 18.64 12.62
CA ARG A 24 -14.90 17.80 13.71
C ARG A 24 -14.38 16.40 13.48
N LYS A 25 -13.91 15.77 14.55
CA LYS A 25 -13.48 14.37 14.55
C LYS A 25 -14.62 13.49 14.01
N LYS A 26 -14.31 12.63 13.06
CA LYS A 26 -15.29 11.69 12.51
C LYS A 26 -15.56 10.59 13.56
N PRO A 27 -16.83 10.22 13.83
CA PRO A 27 -17.13 9.15 14.77
C PRO A 27 -16.58 7.82 14.25
N LEU A 28 -16.06 6.98 15.17
CA LEU A 28 -15.34 5.75 14.82
C LEU A 28 -16.18 4.79 13.97
N CYS A 29 -17.49 4.74 14.19
CA CYS A 29 -18.41 3.93 13.39
C CYS A 29 -18.44 4.33 11.90
N CYS A 30 -18.32 5.63 11.58
CA CYS A 30 -18.32 6.12 10.20
C CYS A 30 -16.99 5.89 9.46
N LEU A 31 -15.92 5.54 10.17
CA LEU A 31 -14.66 5.18 9.53
C LEU A 31 -14.74 3.79 8.91
N GLN A 32 -15.59 2.91 9.44
CA GLN A 32 -15.73 1.54 8.97
C GLN A 32 -16.67 1.49 7.77
N LEU A 33 -16.19 0.97 6.63
CA LEU A 33 -16.92 1.03 5.36
C LEU A 33 -18.02 -0.02 5.23
N SER A 34 -17.81 -1.21 5.81
CA SER A 34 -18.71 -2.37 5.69
C SER A 34 -19.84 -2.38 6.73
N GLN A 35 -19.76 -1.54 7.76
CA GLN A 35 -20.71 -1.53 8.87
C GLN A 35 -21.69 -0.37 8.75
N VAL A 36 -22.99 -0.68 8.76
CA VAL A 36 -24.05 0.33 8.87
C VAL A 36 -24.02 0.94 10.28
N CYS A 37 -24.15 2.25 10.36
CA CYS A 37 -24.33 2.98 11.61
C CYS A 37 -25.43 4.03 11.46
N ASP A 38 -25.88 4.61 12.57
CA ASP A 38 -26.96 5.60 12.57
C ASP A 38 -26.64 6.85 11.72
N HIS A 39 -25.36 7.11 11.49
CA HIS A 39 -24.88 8.23 10.68
C HIS A 39 -24.74 7.91 9.20
N CYS A 40 -24.61 6.63 8.82
CA CYS A 40 -24.29 6.22 7.46
C CYS A 40 -24.74 4.77 7.18
N THR A 41 -25.59 4.61 6.17
CA THR A 41 -26.18 3.31 5.76
C THR A 41 -25.44 2.65 4.60
N TYR A 42 -24.35 3.24 4.14
CA TYR A 42 -23.56 2.72 3.03
C TYR A 42 -22.78 1.47 3.44
N ARG A 43 -22.88 0.42 2.62
CA ARG A 43 -22.21 -0.87 2.85
C ARG A 43 -21.01 -1.11 1.92
N THR A 44 -20.97 -0.39 0.81
CA THR A 44 -19.98 -0.57 -0.25
C THR A 44 -19.37 0.78 -0.60
N ALA A 45 -18.09 0.79 -0.96
CA ALA A 45 -17.38 2.01 -1.37
C ALA A 45 -18.09 2.75 -2.51
N LYS A 46 -18.74 2.00 -3.42
CA LYS A 46 -19.55 2.55 -4.51
C LYS A 46 -20.66 3.49 -4.03
N ASN A 47 -21.27 3.23 -2.87
CA ASN A 47 -22.38 4.05 -2.37
C ASN A 47 -21.93 5.42 -1.85
N TYR A 48 -20.65 5.56 -1.48
CA TYR A 48 -20.11 6.85 -1.05
C TYR A 48 -19.92 7.85 -2.21
N ASN A 49 -20.04 7.39 -3.46
CA ASN A 49 -19.97 8.19 -4.69
C ASN A 49 -18.85 9.24 -4.67
N TRP A 50 -17.62 8.78 -4.42
CA TRP A 50 -16.47 9.67 -4.31
C TRP A 50 -16.15 10.35 -5.64
N PRO A 51 -15.70 11.62 -5.62
CA PRO A 51 -15.39 12.37 -6.84
C PRO A 51 -14.16 11.82 -7.56
N ASN A 52 -13.19 11.30 -6.82
CA ASN A 52 -11.94 10.74 -7.34
C ASN A 52 -11.87 9.24 -7.10
N ARG A 53 -11.14 8.54 -7.97
CA ARG A 53 -10.79 7.12 -7.80
C ARG A 53 -10.06 6.89 -6.48
N CYS A 54 -10.40 5.78 -5.81
CA CYS A 54 -9.83 5.47 -4.50
C CYS A 54 -8.46 4.78 -4.61
N ILE A 55 -7.75 4.79 -3.49
CA ILE A 55 -6.53 4.03 -3.23
C ILE A 55 -6.91 2.99 -2.17
N ILE A 56 -6.66 1.72 -2.47
CA ILE A 56 -6.87 0.63 -1.51
C ILE A 56 -5.49 0.23 -0.95
N LEU A 57 -5.34 0.20 0.36
CA LEU A 57 -4.15 -0.32 1.04
C LEU A 57 -4.53 -1.63 1.74
N ALA A 58 -3.94 -2.75 1.33
CA ALA A 58 -4.12 -4.05 1.95
C ALA A 58 -2.95 -4.38 2.88
N ALA A 59 -3.25 -4.71 4.14
CA ALA A 59 -2.26 -5.11 5.13
C ALA A 59 -2.86 -6.10 6.15
N ASP A 60 -2.02 -6.86 6.85
CA ASP A 60 -2.47 -7.78 7.91
C ASP A 60 -3.04 -7.00 9.12
N TYR A 61 -2.30 -6.02 9.61
CA TYR A 61 -2.68 -5.22 10.78
C TYR A 61 -2.40 -3.72 10.57
N ALA A 62 -3.07 -2.88 11.37
CA ALA A 62 -2.86 -1.44 11.34
C ALA A 62 -1.56 -1.04 12.05
N SER A 63 -0.45 -1.09 11.31
CA SER A 63 0.86 -0.65 11.80
C SER A 63 0.97 0.88 11.81
N ASN A 64 1.93 1.40 12.58
CA ASN A 64 2.28 2.82 12.56
C ASN A 64 2.77 3.30 11.18
N GLY A 65 3.29 2.38 10.35
CA GLY A 65 3.69 2.68 8.97
C GLY A 65 2.52 3.14 8.09
N ILE A 66 1.31 2.66 8.34
CA ILE A 66 0.11 3.10 7.60
C ILE A 66 -0.19 4.58 7.87
N TYR A 67 0.12 5.09 9.05
CA TYR A 67 -0.03 6.52 9.33
C TYR A 67 0.94 7.34 8.46
N ASN A 68 2.18 6.88 8.30
CA ASN A 68 3.18 7.50 7.43
C ASN A 68 2.81 7.37 5.94
N PHE A 69 1.94 6.43 5.57
CA PHE A 69 1.35 6.37 4.24
C PHE A 69 0.25 7.43 4.03
N ILE A 70 -0.61 7.65 5.03
CA ILE A 70 -1.73 8.60 4.92
C ILE A 70 -1.26 10.05 4.94
N VAL A 71 -0.28 10.36 5.78
CA VAL A 71 0.19 11.73 6.03
C VAL A 71 0.61 12.47 4.75
N PRO A 72 1.52 11.93 3.90
CA PRO A 72 1.92 12.58 2.65
C PRO A 72 0.75 12.73 1.68
N LEU A 73 -0.13 11.73 1.58
CA LEU A 73 -1.32 11.75 0.72
C LEU A 73 -2.41 12.74 1.18
N ARG A 74 -2.24 13.34 2.36
CA ARG A 74 -3.12 14.35 2.94
C ARG A 74 -2.41 15.65 3.26
N ALA A 75 -1.17 15.80 2.83
CA ALA A 75 -0.39 17.00 3.06
C ALA A 75 -0.94 18.19 2.27
N HIS A 76 -0.66 19.40 2.76
CA HIS A 76 -1.22 20.65 2.23
C HIS A 76 -0.76 21.00 0.80
N PHE A 77 0.30 20.37 0.30
CA PHE A 77 0.83 20.62 -1.03
C PHE A 77 -0.09 20.07 -2.13
N HIS A 78 -1.00 19.16 -1.79
CA HIS A 78 -2.05 18.70 -2.70
C HIS A 78 -3.20 19.72 -2.78
N SER A 79 -3.94 19.72 -3.89
CA SER A 79 -5.19 20.48 -3.95
C SER A 79 -6.34 19.69 -3.29
N PRO A 80 -7.28 20.33 -2.56
CA PRO A 80 -8.37 19.63 -1.89
C PRO A 80 -9.26 18.80 -2.84
N GLN A 81 -9.38 19.25 -4.09
CA GLN A 81 -10.18 18.59 -5.13
C GLN A 81 -9.51 17.33 -5.68
N THR A 82 -8.18 17.24 -5.60
CA THR A 82 -7.40 16.06 -6.07
C THR A 82 -7.26 14.97 -5.01
N LEU A 83 -7.77 15.19 -3.79
CA LEU A 83 -7.66 14.20 -2.72
C LEU A 83 -8.39 12.92 -3.11
N ARG A 84 -7.63 11.84 -3.18
CA ARG A 84 -8.15 10.50 -3.47
C ARG A 84 -8.59 9.82 -2.17
N PRO A 85 -9.79 9.23 -2.11
CA PRO A 85 -10.21 8.43 -0.96
C PRO A 85 -9.24 7.27 -0.70
N ILE A 86 -8.97 6.98 0.57
CA ILE A 86 -8.11 5.87 0.99
C ILE A 86 -8.96 4.86 1.75
N VAL A 87 -8.89 3.60 1.33
CA VAL A 87 -9.55 2.46 1.97
C VAL A 87 -8.48 1.52 2.51
N LEU A 88 -8.44 1.35 3.82
CA LEU A 88 -7.56 0.40 4.50
C LEU A 88 -8.28 -0.96 4.61
N LEU A 89 -7.84 -1.95 3.84
CA LEU A 89 -8.30 -3.34 3.93
C LEU A 89 -7.38 -4.08 4.90
N LEU A 90 -7.89 -4.45 6.07
CA LEU A 90 -7.12 -5.02 7.17
C LEU A 90 -7.64 -6.40 7.54
N GLU A 91 -6.77 -7.37 7.77
CA GLU A 91 -7.17 -8.70 8.24
C GLU A 91 -7.50 -8.72 9.73
N LYS A 92 -6.86 -7.83 10.50
CA LYS A 92 -7.08 -7.65 11.94
C LYS A 92 -7.71 -6.30 12.26
N LYS A 93 -8.57 -6.29 13.29
CA LYS A 93 -9.23 -5.05 13.74
C LYS A 93 -8.18 -4.05 14.25
N PRO A 94 -8.19 -2.80 13.77
CA PRO A 94 -7.25 -1.77 14.21
C PRO A 94 -7.45 -1.38 15.67
N HIS A 95 -6.37 -1.02 16.34
CA HIS A 95 -6.40 -0.52 17.72
C HIS A 95 -7.15 0.82 17.80
N PRO A 96 -7.95 1.09 18.85
CA PRO A 96 -8.71 2.34 18.98
C PRO A 96 -7.87 3.61 18.90
N ALA A 97 -6.65 3.59 19.46
CA ALA A 97 -5.73 4.72 19.38
C ALA A 97 -5.32 5.08 17.94
N PHE A 98 -5.14 4.06 17.08
CA PHE A 98 -4.87 4.27 15.66
C PHE A 98 -6.10 4.88 14.96
N LEU A 99 -7.29 4.34 15.25
CA LEU A 99 -8.56 4.87 14.73
C LEU A 99 -8.77 6.34 15.11
N ASP A 100 -8.43 6.71 16.34
CA ASP A 100 -8.50 8.09 16.81
C ASP A 100 -7.57 9.01 16.03
N ALA A 101 -6.35 8.58 15.71
CA ALA A 101 -5.42 9.36 14.89
C ALA A 101 -5.95 9.54 13.46
N ILE A 102 -6.46 8.47 12.82
CA ILE A 102 -6.93 8.55 11.43
C ILE A 102 -8.27 9.30 11.27
N SER A 103 -9.08 9.38 12.32
CA SER A 103 -10.42 10.01 12.31
C SER A 103 -10.43 11.51 12.00
N TRP A 104 -9.28 12.17 12.09
CA TRP A 104 -9.11 13.57 11.73
C TRP A 104 -8.89 13.78 10.23
N PHE A 105 -8.45 12.76 9.48
CA PHE A 105 -8.16 12.91 8.06
C PHE A 105 -9.44 12.78 7.21
N PRO A 106 -9.59 13.61 6.16
CA PRO A 106 -10.70 13.50 5.23
C PRO A 106 -10.55 12.27 4.33
N LEU A 107 -11.68 11.66 3.96
CA LEU A 107 -11.76 10.58 2.98
C LEU A 107 -10.84 9.39 3.30
N VAL A 108 -10.70 9.05 4.58
CA VAL A 108 -10.02 7.82 5.04
C VAL A 108 -11.05 6.90 5.66
N TYR A 109 -11.01 5.64 5.25
CA TYR A 109 -11.91 4.58 5.68
C TYR A 109 -11.12 3.30 5.91
N TRP A 110 -11.64 2.40 6.73
CA TRP A 110 -11.09 1.07 6.90
C TRP A 110 -12.19 0.01 6.78
N MET A 111 -11.80 -1.22 6.48
CA MET A 111 -12.67 -2.38 6.50
C MET A 111 -11.88 -3.61 6.92
N LEU A 112 -12.58 -4.53 7.59
CA LEU A 112 -12.05 -5.85 7.87
C LEU A 112 -12.21 -6.70 6.61
N GLY A 113 -11.14 -7.39 6.18
CA GLY A 113 -11.18 -8.29 5.04
C GLY A 113 -9.80 -8.69 4.54
N SER A 114 -9.76 -9.62 3.59
CA SER A 114 -8.53 -10.13 2.97
C SER A 114 -8.48 -9.80 1.46
N ILE A 115 -7.28 -9.76 0.90
CA ILE A 115 -7.06 -9.71 -0.56
C ILE A 115 -7.38 -11.03 -1.26
N ASP A 116 -7.43 -12.12 -0.50
CA ASP A 116 -7.74 -13.45 -1.01
C ASP A 116 -9.25 -13.62 -1.27
N ASP A 117 -10.09 -12.82 -0.59
CA ASP A 117 -11.53 -12.81 -0.78
C ASP A 117 -11.95 -11.75 -1.81
N LEU A 118 -12.56 -12.22 -2.90
CA LEU A 118 -13.07 -11.37 -3.96
C LEU A 118 -14.19 -10.45 -3.48
N ASP A 119 -15.05 -10.92 -2.57
CA ASP A 119 -16.17 -10.12 -2.08
C ASP A 119 -15.70 -8.90 -1.30
N ASP A 120 -14.63 -9.04 -0.51
CA ASP A 120 -14.02 -7.96 0.24
C ASP A 120 -13.37 -6.93 -0.70
N LEU A 121 -12.68 -7.38 -1.74
CA LEU A 121 -12.15 -6.49 -2.78
C LEU A 121 -13.26 -5.70 -3.51
N LEU A 122 -14.39 -6.36 -3.80
CA LEU A 122 -15.54 -5.72 -4.43
C LEU A 122 -16.21 -4.70 -3.49
N ARG A 123 -16.32 -5.02 -2.19
CA ARG A 123 -16.83 -4.11 -1.15
C ARG A 123 -15.92 -2.89 -0.96
N ALA A 124 -14.60 -3.10 -0.98
CA ALA A 124 -13.58 -2.05 -0.96
C ALA A 124 -13.65 -1.12 -2.19
N GLY A 125 -14.28 -1.59 -3.27
CA GLY A 125 -14.50 -0.83 -4.49
C GLY A 125 -13.36 -0.93 -5.49
N ILE A 126 -12.70 -2.09 -5.59
CA ILE A 126 -11.56 -2.31 -6.50
C ILE A 126 -11.84 -1.87 -7.95
N ASN A 127 -13.07 -2.04 -8.45
CA ASN A 127 -13.45 -1.60 -9.81
C ASN A 127 -13.35 -0.08 -10.03
N LEU A 128 -13.46 0.72 -8.95
CA LEU A 128 -13.36 2.17 -8.99
C LEU A 128 -11.99 2.67 -8.50
N ALA A 129 -11.13 1.77 -8.05
CA ALA A 129 -9.82 2.10 -7.54
C ALA A 129 -8.89 2.49 -8.68
N ASP A 130 -8.04 3.49 -8.41
CA ASP A 130 -6.92 3.82 -9.30
C ASP A 130 -5.76 2.87 -9.03
N SER A 131 -5.52 2.58 -7.75
CA SER A 131 -4.41 1.76 -7.31
C SER A 131 -4.74 0.93 -6.08
N VAL A 132 -4.14 -0.25 -6.02
CA VAL A 132 -4.13 -1.15 -4.86
C VAL A 132 -2.69 -1.30 -4.42
N VAL A 133 -2.42 -0.98 -3.17
CA VAL A 133 -1.12 -1.14 -2.52
C VAL A 133 -1.22 -2.35 -1.60
N VAL A 134 -0.40 -3.37 -1.84
CA VAL A 134 -0.35 -4.60 -1.05
C VAL A 134 0.94 -4.60 -0.24
N VAL A 135 0.78 -4.51 1.09
CA VAL A 135 1.87 -4.58 2.08
C VAL A 135 2.12 -6.04 2.43
N ASN A 136 3.38 -6.39 2.64
CA ASN A 136 3.71 -7.79 2.93
C ASN A 136 3.16 -8.23 4.30
N LYS A 137 2.67 -9.47 4.39
CA LYS A 137 2.14 -10.02 5.64
C LYS A 137 3.30 -10.49 6.51
N GLU A 138 3.70 -9.67 7.49
CA GLU A 138 4.79 -10.03 8.42
C GLU A 138 4.52 -11.33 9.20
N SER A 139 3.25 -11.66 9.44
CA SER A 139 2.85 -12.87 10.18
C SER A 139 3.01 -14.18 9.40
N SER A 140 3.13 -14.14 8.07
CA SER A 140 3.38 -15.31 7.24
C SER A 140 4.85 -15.56 6.95
N ASN A 141 5.77 -14.76 7.50
CA ASN A 141 7.22 -14.94 7.35
C ASN A 141 7.80 -16.08 8.19
N SER A 142 6.97 -17.01 8.67
CA SER A 142 7.40 -18.19 9.42
C SER A 142 7.90 -19.36 8.55
N ALA A 143 8.30 -19.09 7.30
CA ALA A 143 8.90 -20.11 6.46
C ALA A 143 10.40 -20.24 6.79
N GLU A 144 10.84 -21.46 7.07
CA GLU A 144 12.27 -21.83 7.20
C GLU A 144 13.10 -21.45 5.96
N GLU A 145 12.42 -21.18 4.83
CA GLU A 145 13.00 -20.68 3.60
C GLU A 145 12.53 -19.26 3.26
N ASP A 146 13.49 -18.36 3.30
CA ASP A 146 13.49 -16.97 2.83
C ASP A 146 12.75 -16.70 1.50
N TYR A 147 12.75 -17.66 0.57
CA TYR A 147 12.09 -17.53 -0.73
C TYR A 147 10.56 -17.69 -0.66
N LEU A 148 10.05 -18.42 0.33
CA LEU A 148 8.62 -18.74 0.46
C LEU A 148 7.84 -17.66 1.22
N ALA A 149 8.52 -16.75 1.90
CA ALA A 149 7.93 -15.66 2.68
C ALA A 149 6.90 -14.85 1.88
N ASP A 150 7.18 -14.57 0.60
CA ASP A 150 6.33 -13.73 -0.26
C ASP A 150 5.29 -14.53 -1.08
N CYS A 151 5.26 -15.86 -0.97
CA CYS A 151 4.51 -16.73 -1.90
C CYS A 151 3.01 -16.41 -1.92
N ASN A 152 2.39 -16.29 -0.74
CA ASN A 152 0.96 -16.00 -0.61
C ASN A 152 0.61 -14.63 -1.24
N THR A 153 1.41 -13.61 -0.94
CA THR A 153 1.25 -12.26 -1.50
C THR A 153 1.36 -12.27 -3.02
N ILE A 154 2.32 -12.99 -3.58
CA ILE A 154 2.53 -13.09 -5.04
C ILE A 154 1.35 -13.81 -5.71
N VAL A 155 0.87 -14.91 -5.14
CA VAL A 155 -0.28 -15.66 -5.68
C VAL A 155 -1.56 -14.83 -5.65
N ALA A 156 -1.82 -14.13 -4.54
CA ALA A 156 -2.96 -13.23 -4.41
C ALA A 156 -2.91 -12.10 -5.45
N VAL A 157 -1.76 -11.43 -5.56
CA VAL A 157 -1.56 -10.34 -6.53
C VAL A 157 -1.69 -10.84 -7.97
N GLN A 158 -1.16 -12.01 -8.30
CA GLN A 158 -1.28 -12.59 -9.63
C GLN A 158 -2.74 -12.89 -9.99
N THR A 159 -3.55 -13.31 -9.01
CA THR A 159 -4.99 -13.54 -9.18
C THR A 159 -5.70 -12.20 -9.41
N MET A 160 -5.41 -11.20 -8.59
CA MET A 160 -5.94 -9.84 -8.74
C MET A 160 -5.59 -9.21 -10.08
N PHE A 161 -4.35 -9.39 -10.57
CA PHE A 161 -3.91 -8.89 -11.88
C PHE A 161 -4.71 -9.51 -13.04
N LYS A 162 -5.08 -10.79 -12.95
CA LYS A 162 -5.91 -11.46 -13.96
C LYS A 162 -7.36 -10.98 -13.94
N LEU A 163 -7.90 -10.72 -12.74
CA LEU A 163 -9.29 -10.30 -12.56
C LEU A 163 -9.52 -8.81 -12.87
N PHE A 164 -8.55 -7.96 -12.53
CA PHE A 164 -8.66 -6.50 -12.61
C PHE A 164 -7.47 -5.88 -13.37
N PRO A 165 -7.37 -6.07 -14.69
CA PRO A 165 -6.24 -5.58 -15.48
C PRO A 165 -6.15 -4.06 -15.59
N SER A 166 -7.24 -3.33 -15.28
CA SER A 166 -7.29 -1.87 -15.34
C SER A 166 -6.74 -1.17 -14.09
N VAL A 167 -6.54 -1.91 -13.00
CA VAL A 167 -6.11 -1.37 -11.70
C VAL A 167 -4.60 -1.44 -11.59
N ARG A 168 -3.97 -0.35 -11.12
CA ARG A 168 -2.53 -0.36 -10.84
C ARG A 168 -2.25 -1.05 -9.52
N ILE A 169 -1.48 -2.14 -9.54
CA ILE A 169 -1.14 -2.88 -8.33
C ILE A 169 0.31 -2.57 -7.97
N ILE A 170 0.52 -2.09 -6.75
CA ILE A 170 1.83 -1.86 -6.14
C ILE A 170 1.99 -2.87 -5.03
N THR A 171 3.05 -3.67 -5.06
CA THR A 171 3.27 -4.76 -4.11
C THR A 171 4.62 -4.59 -3.41
N GLU A 172 4.58 -4.66 -2.10
CA GLU A 172 5.76 -4.78 -1.27
C GLU A 172 6.18 -6.26 -1.18
N LEU A 173 7.45 -6.54 -1.40
CA LEU A 173 8.07 -7.85 -1.24
C LEU A 173 9.22 -7.77 -0.24
N SER A 174 9.37 -8.80 0.58
CA SER A 174 10.54 -8.91 1.47
C SER A 174 11.82 -9.03 0.66
N GLN A 175 11.82 -9.86 -0.39
CA GLN A 175 13.02 -10.12 -1.18
C GLN A 175 12.94 -9.61 -2.62
N SER A 176 13.99 -8.90 -3.05
CA SER A 176 14.14 -8.46 -4.44
C SER A 176 14.26 -9.63 -5.44
N CYS A 177 14.74 -10.80 -4.99
CA CYS A 177 14.79 -12.02 -5.79
C CYS A 177 13.40 -12.50 -6.25
N ASN A 178 12.36 -12.25 -5.45
CA ASN A 178 11.00 -12.72 -5.72
C ASN A 178 10.27 -11.87 -6.77
N MET A 179 10.82 -10.73 -7.17
CA MET A 179 10.28 -9.86 -8.23
C MET A 179 10.10 -10.59 -9.57
N ARG A 180 10.85 -11.68 -9.80
CA ARG A 180 10.73 -12.51 -11.00
C ARG A 180 9.37 -13.19 -11.17
N PHE A 181 8.63 -13.38 -10.09
CA PHE A 181 7.35 -14.08 -10.10
C PHE A 181 6.16 -13.13 -10.31
N MET A 182 6.40 -11.82 -10.20
CA MET A 182 5.38 -10.81 -10.42
C MET A 182 4.99 -10.73 -11.90
N GLN A 183 3.68 -10.65 -12.17
CA GLN A 183 3.12 -10.52 -13.51
C GLN A 183 3.52 -11.66 -14.47
N PHE A 184 3.64 -12.89 -13.94
CA PHE A 184 4.07 -14.04 -14.72
C PHE A 184 3.16 -14.32 -15.93
N ARG A 185 3.79 -14.58 -17.09
CA ARG A 185 3.14 -15.02 -18.33
C ARG A 185 3.88 -16.23 -18.88
N ALA A 186 3.15 -17.27 -19.30
CA ALA A 186 3.74 -18.55 -19.69
C ALA A 186 4.62 -18.52 -20.96
N ARG A 187 4.44 -17.53 -21.86
CA ARG A 187 5.19 -17.38 -23.11
C ARG A 187 5.72 -15.96 -23.26
N ASP A 188 6.69 -15.61 -22.43
CA ASP A 188 7.31 -14.29 -22.44
C ASP A 188 8.77 -14.35 -22.88
N ALA A 189 9.00 -14.17 -24.19
CA ALA A 189 10.34 -14.10 -24.77
C ALA A 189 11.14 -12.89 -24.26
N TYR A 190 10.45 -11.80 -23.90
CA TYR A 190 11.06 -10.59 -23.40
C TYR A 190 11.54 -10.78 -21.96
N ALA A 191 10.74 -11.42 -21.10
CA ALA A 191 11.16 -11.79 -19.74
C ALA A 191 12.39 -12.73 -19.75
N LEU A 192 12.45 -13.67 -20.69
CA LEU A 192 13.63 -14.54 -20.87
C LEU A 192 14.87 -13.74 -21.29
N HIS A 193 14.72 -12.80 -22.22
CA HIS A 193 15.81 -11.93 -22.65
C HIS A 193 16.35 -11.09 -21.49
N LEU A 194 15.45 -10.45 -20.72
CA LEU A 194 15.80 -9.67 -19.53
C LEU A 194 16.52 -10.51 -18.48
N SER A 195 16.07 -11.75 -18.25
CA SER A 195 16.71 -12.65 -17.28
C SER A 195 18.15 -13.01 -17.67
N LYS A 196 18.43 -13.17 -18.98
CA LYS A 196 19.80 -13.39 -19.48
C LYS A 196 20.67 -12.15 -19.28
N MET A 197 20.10 -10.96 -19.49
CA MET A 197 20.80 -9.70 -19.31
C MET A 197 21.12 -9.44 -17.83
N GLU A 198 20.15 -9.67 -16.94
CA GLU A 198 20.34 -9.60 -15.48
C GLU A 198 21.47 -10.52 -15.02
N LYS A 199 21.52 -11.76 -15.51
CA LYS A 199 22.60 -12.69 -15.16
C LYS A 199 23.97 -12.15 -15.56
N ARG A 200 24.10 -11.60 -16.77
CA ARG A 200 25.35 -10.98 -17.24
C ARG A 200 25.78 -9.78 -16.39
N GLU A 201 24.82 -8.96 -15.97
CA GLU A 201 25.10 -7.79 -15.11
C GLU A 201 25.47 -8.20 -13.69
N LYS A 202 24.88 -9.29 -13.18
CA LYS A 202 25.29 -9.89 -11.91
C LYS A 202 26.71 -10.46 -11.97
N ASP A 203 27.06 -11.14 -13.06
CA ASP A 203 28.41 -11.66 -13.30
C ASP A 203 29.45 -10.53 -13.44
N ARG A 204 29.02 -9.33 -13.88
CA ARG A 204 29.84 -8.10 -13.90
C ARG A 204 30.00 -7.43 -12.53
N GLY A 205 29.33 -7.93 -11.49
CA GLY A 205 29.37 -7.37 -10.14
C GLY A 205 28.38 -6.24 -9.88
N SER A 206 27.33 -6.09 -10.70
CA SER A 206 26.31 -5.06 -10.45
C SER A 206 25.43 -5.40 -9.24
N HIS A 207 25.29 -4.45 -8.32
CA HIS A 207 24.44 -4.57 -7.14
C HIS A 207 22.94 -4.31 -7.41
N ILE A 208 22.58 -3.81 -8.60
CA ILE A 208 21.19 -3.49 -8.99
C ILE A 208 20.79 -4.27 -10.25
N SER A 209 21.17 -5.55 -10.31
CA SER A 209 20.88 -6.41 -11.47
C SER A 209 19.38 -6.52 -11.77
N TYR A 210 18.53 -6.37 -10.75
CA TYR A 210 17.07 -6.38 -10.87
C TYR A 210 16.46 -5.12 -11.50
N MET A 211 17.26 -4.07 -11.77
CA MET A 211 16.79 -2.81 -12.38
C MET A 211 16.05 -3.02 -13.70
N PHE A 212 16.48 -4.00 -14.48
CA PHE A 212 15.93 -4.29 -15.80
C PHE A 212 14.61 -5.07 -15.76
N ARG A 213 14.15 -5.49 -14.58
CA ARG A 213 12.88 -6.21 -14.45
C ARG A 213 11.71 -5.26 -14.70
N LEU A 214 10.81 -5.65 -15.61
CA LEU A 214 9.60 -4.88 -15.92
C LEU A 214 8.77 -4.49 -14.69
N PRO A 215 8.47 -5.40 -13.74
CA PRO A 215 7.65 -5.04 -12.58
C PRO A 215 8.29 -3.96 -11.70
N PHE A 216 9.63 -3.94 -11.61
CA PHE A 216 10.39 -2.93 -10.89
C PHE A 216 10.41 -1.60 -11.66
N ALA A 217 10.78 -1.62 -12.94
CA ALA A 217 10.83 -0.42 -13.77
C ALA A 217 9.46 0.27 -13.95
N ALA A 218 8.37 -0.51 -13.87
CA ALA A 218 7.00 0.02 -13.90
C ALA A 218 6.55 0.64 -12.56
N GLY A 219 7.33 0.50 -11.48
CA GLY A 219 6.96 0.96 -10.14
C GLY A 219 5.85 0.14 -9.48
N ASN A 220 5.59 -1.08 -9.97
CA ASN A 220 4.57 -1.99 -9.41
C ASN A 220 5.12 -2.82 -8.25
N VAL A 221 6.44 -2.85 -8.05
CA VAL A 221 7.06 -3.67 -7.02
C VAL A 221 8.08 -2.87 -6.25
N PHE A 222 8.06 -3.01 -4.94
CA PHE A 222 8.96 -2.35 -4.01
C PHE A 222 9.47 -3.37 -2.97
N SER A 223 10.70 -3.20 -2.50
CA SER A 223 11.25 -3.99 -1.39
C SER A 223 12.02 -3.09 -0.45
N ALA A 224 11.86 -3.29 0.86
CA ALA A 224 12.57 -2.53 1.87
C ALA A 224 14.10 -2.57 1.69
N SER A 225 14.63 -3.73 1.27
CA SER A 225 16.07 -3.93 0.99
C SER A 225 16.68 -2.94 -0.01
N MET A 226 15.85 -2.33 -0.86
CA MET A 226 16.32 -1.31 -1.81
C MET A 226 16.77 -0.03 -1.11
N LEU A 227 16.18 0.29 0.05
CA LEU A 227 16.50 1.48 0.82
C LEU A 227 17.68 1.27 1.77
N ASP A 228 18.10 0.04 2.04
CA ASP A 228 19.25 -0.24 2.92
C ASP A 228 20.52 0.44 2.41
N THR A 229 20.67 0.55 1.10
CA THR A 229 21.78 1.27 0.45
C THR A 229 21.83 2.75 0.82
N LEU A 230 20.69 3.38 1.12
CA LEU A 230 20.65 4.78 1.56
C LEU A 230 21.34 4.95 2.91
N LEU A 231 21.19 4.01 3.85
CA LEU A 231 21.85 4.09 5.14
C LEU A 231 23.38 4.08 4.99
N TYR A 232 23.90 3.25 4.09
CA TYR A 232 25.33 3.23 3.75
C TYR A 232 25.79 4.50 3.04
N GLN A 233 24.95 5.07 2.18
CA GLN A 233 25.25 6.31 1.46
C GLN A 233 25.25 7.53 2.37
N VAL A 234 24.32 7.63 3.32
CA VAL A 234 24.24 8.76 4.27
C VAL A 234 25.57 8.96 4.99
N ARG A 235 26.25 7.87 5.39
CA ARG A 235 27.59 7.96 6.01
C ARG A 235 28.63 8.69 5.15
N LEU A 236 28.51 8.65 3.83
CA LEU A 236 29.45 9.28 2.90
C LEU A 236 28.98 10.67 2.46
N TYR A 237 27.67 10.88 2.40
CA TYR A 237 27.03 12.08 1.91
C TYR A 237 26.33 12.87 3.02
N ASP A 238 26.86 12.83 4.25
CA ASP A 238 26.50 13.79 5.30
C ASP A 238 26.88 15.19 4.77
N ASN A 239 25.92 15.80 4.07
CA ASN A 239 26.00 17.13 3.52
C ASN A 239 26.01 18.09 4.72
N PHE A 240 27.21 18.44 5.17
CA PHE A 240 27.46 19.65 5.95
C PHE A 240 27.16 20.90 5.11
#